data_AF-A0A978TE68-F1
#
_entry.id   AF-A0A978TE68-F1
#
_cell.length_a   1.000
_cell.length_b   1.000
_cell.length_c   1.000
_cell.angle_alpha   90.00
_cell.angle_beta   90.00
_cell.angle_gamma   90.00
#
_symmetry.space_group_name_H-M   'P 1'
#
loop_
_entity.id
_entity.type
_entity.pdbx_description
1 polymer ?
#
loop_
_entity_poly.entity_id
_entity_poly.type
_entity_poly.pdbx_seq_one_letter_code
_entity_poly.pdbx_strand_id
1 'polypeptide(L)' 'MALLQTPLYHRCLARQARMTEFAGWEMPVQFTGIKQEHEA' A
#
# COMPACT_ATOMS: atom_id res chain seq x y z
N MET A 1 7.85 -17.76 -0.21
CA MET A 1 6.37 -17.66 -0.24
C MET A 1 6.04 -16.25 -0.72
N ALA A 2 5.21 -16.10 -1.75
CA ALA A 2 4.80 -14.79 -2.26
C ALA A 2 3.71 -14.19 -1.36
N LEU A 3 3.75 -12.88 -1.12
CA LEU A 3 2.70 -12.17 -0.39
C LEU A 3 1.41 -12.14 -1.21
N LEU A 4 0.27 -12.24 -0.53
CA LEU A 4 -1.05 -12.15 -1.14
C LEU A 4 -1.29 -10.71 -1.60
N GLN A 5 -1.70 -10.54 -2.85
CA GLN A 5 -1.95 -9.22 -3.45
C GLN A 5 -3.44 -8.92 -3.47
N THR A 6 -3.81 -7.72 -3.07
CA THR A 6 -5.19 -7.25 -3.17
C THR A 6 -5.52 -6.85 -4.62
N PRO A 7 -6.81 -6.85 -5.03
CA PRO A 7 -7.20 -6.33 -6.36
C PRO A 7 -6.78 -4.88 -6.62
N LEU A 8 -6.53 -4.10 -5.55
CA LEU A 8 -6.05 -2.73 -5.62
C LEU A 8 -4.52 -2.60 -5.65
N TYR A 9 -3.78 -3.71 -5.53
CA TYR A 9 -2.32 -3.74 -5.50
C TYR A 9 -1.69 -2.97 -6.66
N HIS A 10 -2.12 -3.27 -7.89
CA HIS A 10 -1.59 -2.62 -9.09
C HIS A 10 -1.91 -1.11 -9.14
N ARG A 11 -3.06 -0.68 -8.60
CA ARG A 11 -3.41 0.75 -8.49
C ARG A 11 -2.57 1.45 -7.44
N CYS A 12 -2.24 0.78 -6.35
CA CYS A 12 -1.40 1.32 -5.30
C CYS A 12 0.06 1.43 -5.76
N LEU A 13 0.56 0.43 -6.52
CA LEU A 13 1.85 0.52 -7.20
C LEU A 13 1.91 1.68 -8.19
N ALA A 14 0.87 1.86 -9.03
CA ALA A 14 0.80 2.98 -9.96
C ALA A 14 0.80 4.36 -9.26
N ARG A 15 0.35 4.41 -8.00
CA ARG A 15 0.39 5.61 -7.16
C ARG A 15 1.65 5.74 -6.32
N GLN A 16 2.68 4.92 -6.58
CA GLN A 16 3.93 4.88 -5.81
C GLN A 16 3.71 4.68 -4.30
N ALA A 17 2.65 3.97 -3.93
CA ALA A 17 2.38 3.67 -2.54
C ALA A 17 3.52 2.83 -1.95
N ARG A 18 3.92 3.15 -0.73
CA ARG A 18 4.87 2.33 0.02
C ARG A 18 4.16 1.05 0.43
N MET A 19 4.58 -0.08 -0.13
CA MET A 19 4.04 -1.39 0.23
C MET A 19 4.79 -1.97 1.42
N THR A 20 4.08 -2.72 2.26
CA THR A 20 4.64 -3.50 3.36
C THR A 20 3.97 -4.86 3.43
N GLU A 21 4.70 -5.83 3.98
CA GLU A 21 4.09 -7.08 4.41
C GLU A 21 3.21 -6.84 5.63
N PHE A 22 1.96 -7.29 5.56
CA PHE A 22 1.03 -7.27 6.68
C PHE A 22 0.20 -8.54 6.67
N ALA A 23 0.33 -9.37 7.71
CA ALA A 23 -0.40 -10.64 7.85
C ALA A 23 -0.31 -11.56 6.61
N GLY A 24 0.82 -11.55 5.89
CA GLY A 24 1.02 -12.32 4.66
C GLY A 24 0.47 -11.68 3.39
N TRP A 25 -0.02 -10.44 3.46
CA TRP A 25 -0.46 -9.63 2.33
C TRP A 25 0.49 -8.49 2.04
N GLU A 26 0.57 -8.09 0.77
CA GLU A 26 1.30 -6.90 0.34
C GLU A 26 0.35 -5.71 0.30
N MET A 27 0.42 -4.87 1.34
CA MET A 27 -0.50 -3.74 1.53
C MET A 27 0.20 -2.39 1.48
N PRO A 28 -0.45 -1.34 0.94
CA PRO A 28 0.08 0.02 0.98
C PRO A 28 -0.02 0.60 2.40
N VAL A 29 1.09 1.07 2.96
CA VAL A 29 1.16 1.71 4.28
C VAL A 29 1.03 3.23 4.21
N GLN A 30 1.46 3.85 3.10
CA GLN A 30 1.30 5.27 2.83
C GLN A 30 1.39 5.50 1.31
N PHE A 31 0.68 6.50 0.79
CA PHE A 31 0.68 6.91 -0.60
C PHE A 31 1.53 8.16 -0.80
N THR A 32 1.14 9.27 -0.18
CA THR A 32 1.81 10.59 -0.33
C THR A 32 2.47 11.02 0.97
N GLY A 33 1.93 10.59 2.12
CA GLY A 33 2.53 10.80 3.43
C GLY A 33 1.48 10.83 4.52
N ILE A 34 1.78 10.20 5.65
CA ILE A 34 0.83 10.01 6.77
C ILE A 34 0.18 11.33 7.22
N LYS A 35 0.94 12.44 7.26
CA LYS A 35 0.38 13.75 7.64
C LYS A 35 -0.60 14.30 6.60
N GLN A 36 -0.25 14.21 5.32
CA GLN A 36 -1.09 14.70 4.22
C GLN A 36 -2.34 13.82 4.05
N GLU A 37 -2.22 12.51 4.29
CA GLU A 37 -3.36 11.59 4.32
C GLU A 37 -4.24 11.76 5.56
N HIS A 38 -3.68 12.20 6.69
CA HIS A 38 -4.45 12.47 7.91
C HIS A 38 -5.16 13.83 7.87
N GLU A 39 -4.64 14.80 7.13
CA GLU A 39 -5.24 16.13 6.96
C GLU A 39 -6.32 16.20 5.87
N ALA A 40 -6.38 15.21 4.96
CA ALA A 40 -7.33 15.13 3.85
C ALA A 40 -8.67 14.49 4.24
#